data_AF-A0A2G3PG41-F1
#
_entry.id   AF-A0A2G3PG41-F1
#
_cell.length_a   1.000
_cell.length_b   1.000
_cell.length_c   1.000
_cell.angle_alpha   90.00
_cell.angle_beta   90.00
_cell.angle_gamma   90.00
#
_symmetry.space_group_name_H-M   'P 1'
#
loop_
_entity.id
_entity.type
_entity.pdbx_description
1 polymer ?
#
loop_
_entity_poly.entity_id
_entity_poly.type
_entity_poly.pdbx_seq_one_letter_code
_entity_poly.pdbx_strand_id
1 'polypeptide(L)' 'MNDTLDRDVLQYTLNWASTNGYSVSGSQILIELLPISREYSNIDERERALHAAAQQLVSGQAELATSSR' A
#
# COMPACT_ATOMS: atom_id res chain seq x y z
N MET A 1 -20.89 3.78 12.47
CA MET A 1 -21.49 3.15 11.28
C MET A 1 -20.63 3.53 10.08
N ASN A 2 -19.49 2.85 9.94
CA ASN A 2 -18.68 2.80 8.70
C ASN A 2 -17.86 1.50 8.58
N ASP A 3 -18.10 0.54 9.49
CA ASP A 3 -17.27 -0.64 9.73
C ASP A 3 -17.23 -1.58 8.52
N THR A 4 -18.29 -1.59 7.71
CA THR A 4 -18.33 -2.35 6.45
C THR A 4 -17.43 -1.72 5.40
N LEU A 5 -17.49 -0.40 5.21
CA LEU A 5 -16.63 0.31 4.25
C LEU A 5 -15.16 0.19 4.65
N ASP A 6 -14.85 0.36 5.94
CA ASP A 6 -13.48 0.21 6.44
C ASP A 6 -12.96 -1.22 6.29
N ARG A 7 -13.81 -2.23 6.49
CA ARG A 7 -13.46 -3.64 6.25
C ARG A 7 -13.20 -3.89 4.76
N ASP A 8 -14.07 -3.42 3.89
CA ASP A 8 -13.96 -3.63 2.45
C ASP A 8 -12.69 -2.98 1.88
N VAL A 9 -12.38 -1.76 2.33
CA VAL A 9 -11.15 -1.07 1.94
C VAL A 9 -9.91 -1.80 2.46
N LEU A 10 -9.91 -2.24 3.72
CA LEU A 10 -8.82 -3.04 4.27
C LEU A 10 -8.60 -4.34 3.49
N GLN A 11 -9.68 -5.06 3.20
CA GLN A 11 -9.62 -6.31 2.44
C GLN A 11 -9.10 -6.07 1.02
N TYR A 12 -9.56 -5.01 0.36
CA TYR A 12 -9.05 -4.61 -0.95
C TYR A 12 -7.54 -4.32 -0.90
N THR A 13 -7.07 -3.49 0.04
CA THR A 13 -5.65 -3.12 0.13
C THR A 13 -4.77 -4.34 0.40
N LEU A 14 -5.18 -5.23 1.30
CA LEU A 14 -4.43 -6.47 1.60
C LEU A 14 -4.36 -7.39 0.38
N ASN A 15 -5.47 -7.56 -0.34
CA ASN A 15 -5.52 -8.38 -1.56
C ASN A 15 -4.71 -7.75 -2.70
N TRP A 16 -4.75 -6.43 -2.83
CA TRP A 16 -3.95 -5.70 -3.81
C TRP A 16 -2.45 -5.89 -3.54
N ALA A 17 -2.02 -5.75 -2.28
CA ALA A 17 -0.62 -5.91 -1.91
C ALA A 17 -0.13 -7.35 -2.13
N SER A 18 -0.95 -8.36 -1.81
CA SER A 18 -0.60 -9.77 -2.05
C SER A 18 -0.53 -10.12 -3.54
N THR A 19 -1.35 -9.48 -4.37
CA THR A 19 -1.41 -9.74 -5.82
C THR A 19 -0.25 -9.11 -6.57
N ASN A 20 0.20 -7.92 -6.17
CA ASN A 20 1.18 -7.13 -6.92
C ASN A 20 2.65 -7.44 -6.58
N GLY A 21 2.91 -8.29 -5.59
CA GLY A 21 4.25 -8.86 -5.35
C GLY A 21 5.31 -7.88 -4.82
N TYR A 22 4.90 -6.72 -4.29
CA TYR A 22 5.82 -5.80 -3.63
C TYR A 22 6.31 -6.36 -2.30
N SER A 23 7.60 -6.22 -2.01
CA SER A 23 8.19 -6.58 -0.71
C SER A 23 7.86 -5.52 0.34
N VAL A 24 6.58 -5.43 0.70
CA VAL A 24 6.06 -4.53 1.75
C VAL A 24 5.58 -5.34 2.95
N SER A 25 5.85 -4.84 4.16
CA SER A 25 5.42 -5.47 5.40
C SER A 25 3.94 -5.17 5.70
N GLY A 26 3.32 -5.98 6.56
CA GLY A 26 1.95 -5.74 7.01
C GLY A 26 1.74 -4.36 7.64
N SER A 27 2.71 -3.87 8.42
CA SER A 27 2.62 -2.52 9.01
C SER A 27 2.71 -1.42 7.96
N GLN A 28 3.57 -1.56 6.94
CA GLN A 28 3.65 -0.62 5.82
C GLN A 28 2.34 -0.58 5.03
N ILE A 29 1.70 -1.73 4.81
CA ILE A 29 0.38 -1.77 4.15
C ILE A 29 -0.64 -0.94 4.94
N LEU A 30 -0.71 -1.12 6.26
CA LEU A 30 -1.69 -0.44 7.10
C LEU A 30 -1.43 1.06 7.26
N ILE A 31 -0.16 1.48 7.27
CA ILE A 31 0.22 2.87 7.49
C ILE A 31 0.22 3.67 6.18
N GLU A 32 0.70 3.07 5.08
CA GLU A 32 1.01 3.81 3.85
C GLU A 32 0.02 3.53 2.71
N LEU A 33 -0.41 2.26 2.54
CA LEU A 33 -1.25 1.87 1.40
C LEU A 33 -2.75 1.94 1.71
N LEU A 34 -3.14 1.66 2.96
CA LEU A 34 -4.53 1.70 3.39
C LEU A 34 -5.14 3.12 3.30
N PRO A 35 -4.45 4.21 3.70
CA PRO A 35 -4.98 5.56 3.54
C PRO A 35 -5.24 5.93 2.08
N ILE A 36 -4.34 5.55 1.16
CA ILE A 36 -4.52 5.76 -0.28
C ILE A 36 -5.80 5.07 -0.77
N SER A 37 -6.02 3.83 -0.33
CA SER A 37 -7.21 3.08 -0.73
C SER A 37 -8.52 3.70 -0.22
N ARG A 38 -8.46 4.45 0.90
CA ARG A 38 -9.58 5.21 1.46
C ARG A 38 -9.80 6.54 0.75
N GLU A 39 -8.74 7.21 0.34
CA GLU A 39 -8.78 8.57 -0.24
C GLU A 39 -9.29 8.56 -1.69
N TYR A 40 -8.81 7.62 -2.50
CA TYR A 40 -9.12 7.61 -3.92
C TYR A 40 -10.38 6.81 -4.24
N SER A 41 -11.42 7.52 -4.66
CA SER A 41 -12.68 6.91 -5.14
C SER A 41 -12.58 6.41 -6.59
N ASN A 42 -11.71 7.00 -7.41
CA ASN A 42 -11.43 6.55 -8.77
C ASN A 42 -10.44 5.37 -8.74
N ILE A 43 -10.78 4.28 -9.42
CA ILE A 43 -9.98 3.05 -9.43
C ILE A 43 -8.61 3.28 -10.07
N ASP A 44 -8.55 3.94 -11.23
CA ASP A 44 -7.29 4.12 -11.96
C ASP A 44 -6.30 5.03 -11.23
N GLU A 45 -6.80 6.05 -10.54
CA GLU A 45 -5.99 6.93 -9.69
C GLU A 45 -5.49 6.19 -8.45
N ARG A 46 -6.35 5.42 -7.81
CA ARG A 46 -6.00 4.58 -6.66
C ARG A 46 -4.91 3.58 -7.01
N GLU A 47 -5.06 2.85 -8.10
CA GLU A 47 -4.07 1.86 -8.58
C GLU A 47 -2.71 2.54 -8.84
N ARG A 48 -2.70 3.68 -9.53
CA ARG A 48 -1.48 4.45 -9.78
C ARG A 48 -0.81 4.91 -8.49
N ALA A 49 -1.57 5.44 -7.54
CA ALA A 49 -1.06 5.89 -6.25
C ALA A 49 -0.50 4.73 -5.42
N LEU A 50 -1.19 3.59 -5.38
CA LEU A 50 -0.74 2.39 -4.68
C LEU A 50 0.57 1.85 -5.26
N HIS A 51 0.69 1.78 -6.59
CA HIS A 51 1.94 1.38 -7.24
C HIS A 51 3.09 2.34 -6.90
N ALA A 52 2.84 3.65 -6.97
CA ALA A 52 3.86 4.65 -6.67
C ALA A 52 4.36 4.54 -5.21
N ALA A 53 3.43 4.44 -4.25
CA ALA A 53 3.77 4.29 -2.83
C ALA A 53 4.51 2.99 -2.55
N ALA A 54 4.04 1.85 -3.09
CA ALA A 54 4.69 0.57 -2.91
C ALA A 54 6.11 0.54 -3.51
N GLN A 55 6.32 1.17 -4.67
CA GLN A 55 7.65 1.33 -5.26
C GLN A 55 8.58 2.17 -4.39
N GLN A 56 8.11 3.30 -3.84
CA GLN A 56 8.90 4.14 -2.95
C GLN A 56 9.32 3.37 -1.68
N LEU A 57 8.42 2.58 -1.10
CA LEU A 57 8.72 1.77 0.08
C LEU A 57 9.78 0.70 -0.20
N VAL A 58 9.75 0.07 -1.36
CA VAL A 58 10.75 -0.94 -1.75
C VAL A 58 12.10 -0.27 -2.03
N SER A 59 12.12 0.84 -2.76
CA SER A 59 13.36 1.58 -3.05
C SER A 59 14.02 2.12 -1.78
N GLY A 60 13.25 2.71 -0.85
CA GLY A 60 13.77 3.22 0.41
C GLY A 60 14.37 2.11 1.30
N GLN A 61 13.81 0.90 1.27
CA GLN A 61 14.41 -0.26 1.95
C GLN A 61 15.74 -0.68 1.32
N ALA A 62 15.84 -0.66 -0.01
CA ALA A 62 17.09 -0.96 -0.70
C ALA A 62 18.18 0.06 -0.34
N GLU A 63 17.86 1.35 -0.32
CA GLU A 63 18.80 2.41 0.04
C GLU A 63 19.32 2.28 1.49
N LEU A 64 18.43 1.99 2.44
CA LEU A 64 18.80 1.73 3.84
C LEU A 64 19.71 0.50 3.98
N ALA A 65 19.42 -0.58 3.25
CA ALA A 65 20.23 -1.79 3.26
C ALA A 65 21.64 -1.57 2.66
N THR A 66 21.75 -0.68 1.67
CA THR A 66 23.01 -0.37 0.99
C THR A 66 23.85 0.67 1.76
N SER A 67 23.21 1.61 2.45
CA SER A 67 23.88 2.66 3.25
C SER A 67 24.42 2.16 4.59
N SER A 68 24.02 0.97 5.02
CA SER A 68 24.44 0.35 6.29
C SER A 68 25.70 -0.53 6.16
N ARG A 69 26.46 -0.42 5.06
CA ARG A 69 27.67 -1.20 4.77
C ARG A 69 28.91 -0.32 4.63
#